data_AF-A0A656JZS2-F1
#
_entry.id   AF-A0A656JZS2-F1
#
_cell.length_a   1.000
_cell.length_b   1.000
_cell.length_c   1.000
_cell.angle_alpha   90.00
_cell.angle_beta   90.00
_cell.angle_gamma   90.00
#
_symmetry.space_group_name_H-M   'P 1'
#
loop_
_entity.id
_entity.type
_entity.pdbx_description
1 polymer ?
#
loop_
_entity_poly.entity_id
_entity_poly.type
_entity_poly.pdbx_seq_one_letter_code
_entity_poly.pdbx_strand_id
1 'polypeptide(L)' 'PLLAVSIKNIAKMKSDSQPYILCLRDGLAHEFLAEVTNLKKSLVVAGTFIIELDDALPRDIRLGDMISFSCGRLDVIS' A
#
# COMPACT_ATOMS: atom_id res chain seq x y z
N PRO A 1 -8.21 2.90 -10.51
CA PRO A 1 -7.71 2.62 -9.15
C PRO A 1 -6.69 1.48 -9.21
N LEU A 2 -5.82 1.31 -8.21
CA LEU A 2 -4.84 0.23 -8.21
C LEU A 2 -5.27 -0.88 -7.24
N LEU A 3 -5.01 -2.13 -7.61
CA LEU A 3 -5.14 -3.29 -6.73
C LEU A 3 -3.75 -3.88 -6.49
N ALA A 4 -3.28 -3.84 -5.25
CA ALA A 4 -2.04 -4.48 -4.82
C ALA A 4 -2.36 -5.90 -4.36
N VAL A 5 -1.78 -6.88 -5.06
CA VAL A 5 -2.06 -8.31 -4.85
C VAL A 5 -0.90 -9.00 -4.13
N SER A 6 -1.24 -9.85 -3.16
CA SER A 6 -0.34 -10.64 -2.32
C SER A 6 0.68 -9.76 -1.60
N ILE A 7 0.17 -8.85 -0.76
CA ILE A 7 1.01 -7.90 -0.04
C ILE A 7 1.80 -8.54 1.09
N LYS A 8 3.01 -8.05 1.30
CA LYS A 8 3.99 -8.61 2.26
C LYS A 8 4.73 -7.50 2.98
N ASN A 9 5.36 -7.89 4.09
CA ASN A 9 6.29 -7.05 4.86
C ASN A 9 5.69 -5.72 5.30
N ILE A 10 4.41 -5.74 5.70
CA ILE A 10 3.73 -4.53 6.18
C ILE A 10 4.42 -4.03 7.44
N ALA A 11 4.89 -2.79 7.43
CA ALA A 11 5.52 -2.14 8.56
C ALA A 11 5.05 -0.69 8.68
N LYS A 12 4.85 -0.22 9.92
CA LYS A 12 4.53 1.18 10.19
C LYS A 12 5.77 2.05 10.03
N MET A 13 5.56 3.20 9.40
CA MET A 13 6.58 4.21 9.20
C MET A 13 6.19 5.52 9.89
N LYS A 14 7.15 6.44 10.02
CA LYS A 14 6.87 7.74 10.61
C LYS A 14 5.93 8.53 9.71
N SER A 15 4.97 9.22 10.31
CA SER A 15 3.89 9.94 9.63
C SER A 15 4.37 11.09 8.72
N ASP A 16 5.60 11.57 8.89
CA ASP A 16 6.24 12.62 8.10
C ASP A 16 6.96 12.11 6.84
N SER A 17 6.94 10.81 6.59
CA SER A 17 7.61 10.21 5.43
C SER A 17 6.82 10.48 4.14
N GLN A 18 7.51 10.84 3.06
CA GLN A 18 6.86 11.13 1.78
C GLN A 18 6.39 9.84 1.08
N PRO A 19 5.10 9.72 0.69
CA PRO A 19 4.59 8.53 0.02
C PRO A 19 5.31 8.25 -1.30
N TYR A 20 5.50 6.98 -1.65
CA TYR A 20 6.10 6.56 -2.92
C TYR A 20 5.56 5.22 -3.42
N ILE A 21 5.77 4.99 -4.71
CA ILE A 21 5.60 3.70 -5.37
C ILE A 21 6.89 3.42 -6.14
N LEU A 22 7.53 2.29 -5.87
CA LEU A 22 8.78 1.87 -6.49
C LEU A 22 8.58 0.53 -7.19
N CYS A 23 8.85 0.48 -8.49
CA CYS A 23 8.91 -0.78 -9.21
C CYS A 23 10.19 -1.54 -8.82
N LEU A 24 10.05 -2.77 -8.37
CA LEU A 24 11.15 -3.69 -8.10
C LEU A 24 11.53 -4.44 -9.39
N ARG A 25 12.68 -5.11 -9.39
CA ARG A 25 13.24 -5.77 -10.58
C ARG A 25 12.21 -6.65 -11.30
N ASP A 26 12.29 -6.63 -12.63
CA ASP A 26 11.46 -7.39 -13.58
C ASP A 26 9.98 -6.94 -13.71
N GLY A 27 9.61 -5.78 -13.14
CA GLY A 27 8.36 -5.09 -13.49
C GLY A 27 7.09 -5.59 -12.79
N LEU A 28 7.15 -6.73 -12.10
CA LEU A 28 5.97 -7.34 -11.48
C LEU A 28 5.79 -6.92 -10.02
N ALA A 29 6.88 -6.89 -9.25
CA ALA A 29 6.85 -6.56 -7.84
C ALA A 29 6.99 -5.04 -7.63
N HIS A 30 6.29 -4.53 -6.62
CA HIS A 30 6.32 -3.11 -6.27
C HIS A 30 6.48 -2.95 -4.76
N GLU A 31 7.18 -1.89 -4.35
CA GLU A 31 7.27 -1.42 -2.97
C GLU A 31 6.52 -0.09 -2.84
N PHE A 32 5.81 0.07 -1.73
CA PHE A 32 4.96 1.21 -1.46
C PHE A 32 5.30 1.80 -0.11
N LEU A 33 5.15 3.11 -0.01
CA LEU A 33 4.92 3.83 1.23
C LEU A 33 3.64 4.65 1.05
N ALA A 34 2.62 4.35 1.84
CA ALA A 34 1.27 4.89 1.64
C ALA A 34 0.57 5.18 2.97
N GLU A 35 -0.35 6.14 2.95
CA GLU A 35 -1.19 6.50 4.08
C GLU A 35 -2.47 5.66 4.09
N VAL A 36 -2.85 5.13 5.26
CA VAL A 36 -4.09 4.36 5.43
C VAL A 36 -5.30 5.30 5.49
N THR A 37 -6.18 5.20 4.49
CA THR A 37 -7.36 6.07 4.36
C THR A 37 -8.68 5.34 4.59
N ASN A 38 -8.70 4.00 4.58
CA ASN A 38 -9.88 3.24 4.95
C ASN A 38 -9.53 1.82 5.45
N LEU A 39 -9.76 1.55 6.74
CA LEU A 39 -9.50 0.22 7.31
C LEU A 39 -10.52 -0.84 6.88
N LYS A 40 -11.79 -0.48 6.63
CA LYS A 40 -12.84 -1.44 6.26
C LYS A 40 -12.69 -1.97 4.85
N LYS A 41 -12.16 -1.13 3.96
CA LYS A 41 -11.92 -1.44 2.55
C LYS A 41 -10.45 -1.70 2.24
N SER A 42 -9.59 -1.74 3.26
CA SER A 42 -8.13 -1.80 3.14
C SER A 42 -7.58 -0.85 2.06
N LEU A 43 -7.95 0.44 2.13
CA LEU A 43 -7.48 1.46 1.19
C LEU A 43 -6.31 2.24 1.75
N VAL A 44 -5.31 2.43 0.90
CA VAL A 44 -4.16 3.30 1.14
C VAL A 44 -3.96 4.27 0.00
N VAL A 45 -3.29 5.38 0.26
CA VAL A 45 -2.97 6.41 -0.74
C VAL A 45 -1.47 6.65 -0.80
N ALA A 46 -0.91 6.57 -2.00
CA ALA A 46 0.47 6.96 -2.28
C ALA A 46 0.46 8.07 -3.35
N GLY A 47 0.67 9.31 -2.93
CA GLY A 47 0.56 10.48 -3.81
C GLY A 47 -0.87 10.63 -4.34
N THR A 48 -1.04 10.54 -5.66
CA THR A 48 -2.35 10.65 -6.33
C THR A 48 -3.04 9.30 -6.54
N PHE A 49 -2.39 8.19 -6.18
CA PHE A 49 -2.91 6.85 -6.40
C PHE A 49 -3.67 6.34 -5.17
N ILE A 50 -4.93 5.95 -5.40
CA ILE A 50 -5.71 5.16 -4.45
C ILE A 50 -5.44 3.68 -4.74
N ILE A 51 -4.99 2.96 -3.73
CA ILE A 51 -4.60 1.56 -3.81
C ILE A 51 -5.48 0.75 -2.86
N GLU A 52 -6.16 -0.23 -3.41
CA GLU A 52 -6.85 -1.28 -2.68
C GLU A 52 -5.88 -2.44 -2.40
N LEU A 53 -5.92 -2.93 -1.18
CA LEU A 53 -5.11 -4.07 -0.74
C LEU A 53 -5.98 -5.32 -0.74
N ASP A 54 -5.51 -6.40 -1.37
CA ASP A 54 -6.21 -7.68 -1.37
C ASP A 54 -6.19 -8.38 -0.01
N ASP A 55 -5.18 -8.11 0.81
CA ASP A 55 -5.07 -8.61 2.18
C ASP A 55 -5.58 -7.60 3.23
N ALA A 56 -6.03 -8.14 4.36
CA ALA A 56 -6.43 -7.33 5.50
C ALA A 56 -5.22 -6.68 6.20
N LEU A 57 -5.36 -5.42 6.60
CA LEU A 57 -4.34 -4.73 7.39
C LEU A 57 -4.17 -5.36 8.79
N PRO A 58 -2.94 -5.42 9.33
CA PRO A 58 -2.69 -5.84 10.71
C PRO A 58 -3.50 -5.01 11.72
N ARG A 59 -3.93 -5.66 12.82
CA ARG A 59 -4.85 -5.05 13.81
C ARG A 59 -4.34 -3.78 14.48
N ASP A 60 -3.02 -3.59 14.52
CA ASP A 60 -2.42 -2.43 15.14
C ASP A 60 -2.38 -1.21 14.20
N ILE A 61 -2.54 -1.38 12.88
CA ILE A 61 -2.63 -0.30 11.89
C ILE A 61 -3.91 0.52 12.10
N ARG A 62 -3.78 1.84 12.04
CA ARG A 62 -4.86 2.81 12.23
C ARG A 62 -5.03 3.70 11.00
N LEU A 63 -6.17 4.38 10.96
CA LEU A 63 -6.43 5.44 9.98
C LEU A 63 -5.39 6.56 10.14
N GLY A 64 -4.78 7.00 9.04
CA GLY A 64 -3.71 7.99 8.99
C GLY A 64 -2.30 7.45 9.26
N ASP A 65 -2.15 6.15 9.55
CA ASP A 65 -0.81 5.56 9.66
C ASP A 65 -0.14 5.51 8.28
N MET A 66 1.14 5.84 8.25
CA MET A 66 2.01 5.56 7.09
C MET A 66 2.49 4.12 7.19
N ILE A 67 2.30 3.33 6.14
CA ILE A 67 2.76 1.95 6.08
C ILE A 67 3.64 1.72 4.85
N SER A 68 4.73 0.98 5.05
CA SER A 68 5.49 0.39 3.94
C SER A 68 5.04 -1.03 3.70
N PHE A 69 4.95 -1.45 2.45
CA PHE A 69 4.66 -2.83 2.07
C PHE A 69 5.17 -3.11 0.67
N SER A 70 5.26 -4.39 0.30
CA SER A 70 5.49 -4.78 -1.08
C SER A 70 4.36 -5.67 -1.60
N CYS A 71 4.11 -5.65 -2.90
CA CYS A 71 3.19 -6.55 -3.56
C CYS A 71 3.89 -7.34 -4.68
N GLY A 72 3.38 -8.53 -4.98
CA GLY A 72 3.89 -9.36 -6.07
C GLY A 72 3.30 -9.01 -7.44
N ARG A 73 2.11 -8.40 -7.46
CA ARG A 73 1.42 -7.94 -8.66
C ARG A 73 0.63 -6.67 -8.35
N LEU A 74 0.63 -5.74 -9.30
CA LEU A 74 -0.13 -4.49 -9.23
C LEU A 74 -1.02 -4.42 -10.46
N ASP A 75 -2.33 -4.47 -10.25
CA ASP A 75 -3.31 -4.42 -11.33
C ASP A 75 -3.97 -3.04 -11.39
N VAL A 76 -4.28 -2.60 -12.61
CA VAL A 76 -5.15 -1.43 -12.83
C VAL A 76 -6.59 -1.92 -12.91
N ILE A 77 -7.43 -1.42 -12.00
CA ILE A 77 -8.86 -1.74 -11.95
C ILE A 77 -9.69 -0.50 -12.35
N SER A 78 -10.76 -0.73 -13.12
CA SER A 78 -11.73 0.27 -13.57
C SER A 78 -12.95 0.30 -12.66
#